data_AF-A0A3N4PMX7-F1
#
_entry.id   AF-A0A3N4PMX7-F1
#
_cell.length_a   1.000
_cell.length_b   1.000
_cell.length_c   1.000
_cell.angle_alpha   90.00
_cell.angle_beta   90.00
_cell.angle_gamma   90.00
#
_symmetry.space_group_name_H-M   'P 1'
#
loop_
_entity.id
_entity.type
_entity.pdbx_description
1 polymer ?
#
loop_
_entity_poly.entity_id
_entity_poly.type
_entity_poly.pdbx_seq_one_letter_code
_entity_poly.pdbx_strand_id
1 'polypeptide(L)'
;MLFFRFFRNRDKYTRPSIALATLVERRAEEFIAFYKERFGYRLNYQPGSLGILDVILSEARYSALSGEWKQWLAVHAGAYFFRVASQRFHEWPQQYLWYHPLEQPVLVMGAPVFRISLLAQQAVLQRLEGKDDSALPQLFAKFERAVLPAVKGDDLLFM
;
A
#
# COMPACT_ATOMS: atom_id res chain seq x y z
N MET A 1 25.40 -1.08 -18.95
CA MET A 1 23.99 -1.07 -18.50
C MET A 1 23.67 -2.42 -17.87
N LEU A 2 23.59 -2.50 -16.54
CA LEU A 2 23.23 -3.74 -15.83
C LEU A 2 21.70 -3.85 -15.78
N PHE A 3 21.14 -4.81 -16.52
CA PHE A 3 19.74 -5.21 -16.40
C PHE A 3 19.61 -6.19 -15.23
N PHE A 4 18.97 -5.76 -14.15
CA PHE A 4 18.61 -6.67 -13.06
C PHE A 4 17.33 -7.42 -13.40
N ARG A 5 17.50 -8.69 -13.77
CA ARG A 5 16.42 -9.65 -14.03
C ARG A 5 16.01 -10.29 -12.69
N PHE A 6 15.27 -9.55 -11.86
CA PHE A 6 14.69 -10.10 -10.64
C PHE A 6 13.48 -10.99 -11.01
N PHE A 7 13.29 -12.08 -10.28
CA PHE A 7 12.26 -13.13 -10.46
C PHE A 7 12.63 -14.28 -11.42
N ARG A 8 13.57 -15.12 -10.98
CA ARG A 8 13.58 -16.53 -11.33
C ARG A 8 13.63 -17.38 -10.06
N ASN A 9 12.47 -17.78 -9.56
CA ASN A 9 12.29 -19.14 -9.05
C ASN A 9 10.82 -19.53 -9.16
N ARG A 10 10.55 -20.50 -10.04
CA ARG A 10 9.26 -21.17 -10.17
C ARG A 10 9.30 -22.36 -9.23
N ASP A 11 8.86 -22.20 -7.99
CA ASP A 11 8.37 -23.31 -7.18
C ASP A 11 7.58 -22.78 -5.97
N LYS A 12 6.32 -23.24 -5.86
CA LYS A 12 5.38 -23.09 -4.73
C LYS A 12 4.70 -21.72 -4.50
N TYR A 13 3.89 -21.26 -5.45
CA TYR A 13 2.87 -20.22 -5.19
C TYR A 13 1.46 -20.78 -5.34
N THR A 14 1.06 -21.63 -4.39
CA THR A 14 -0.33 -22.04 -4.24
C THR A 14 -0.75 -21.70 -2.81
N ARG A 15 -1.50 -20.59 -2.67
CA ARG A 15 -2.16 -20.05 -1.44
C ARG A 15 -1.52 -18.89 -0.61
N PRO A 16 -0.42 -18.19 -0.99
CA PRO A 16 0.00 -16.97 -0.29
C PRO A 16 -0.95 -15.77 -0.45
N SER A 17 -1.63 -15.64 -1.60
CA SER A 17 -2.42 -14.44 -1.93
C SER A 17 -3.65 -14.24 -1.05
N ILE A 18 -4.40 -15.30 -0.74
CA ILE A 18 -5.61 -15.21 0.10
C ILE A 18 -5.22 -14.87 1.54
N ALA A 19 -4.22 -15.57 2.10
CA ALA A 19 -3.74 -15.30 3.45
C ALA A 19 -3.20 -13.86 3.60
N LEU A 20 -2.49 -13.35 2.60
CA LEU A 20 -2.02 -11.96 2.57
C LEU A 20 -3.17 -10.97 2.43
N ALA A 21 -4.15 -11.24 1.55
CA ALA A 21 -5.34 -10.40 1.41
C ALA A 21 -6.09 -10.29 2.75
N THR A 22 -6.35 -11.41 3.42
CA THR A 22 -7.00 -11.44 4.74
C THR A 22 -6.16 -10.71 5.80
N LEU A 23 -4.84 -10.84 5.77
CA LEU A 23 -3.96 -10.09 6.68
C LEU A 23 -4.02 -8.58 6.45
N VAL A 24 -4.03 -8.13 5.19
CA VAL A 24 -4.19 -6.72 4.83
C VAL A 24 -5.57 -6.22 5.27
N GLU A 25 -6.64 -6.98 5.02
CA GLU A 25 -7.99 -6.64 5.46
C GLU A 25 -8.06 -6.44 6.98
N ARG A 26 -7.59 -7.42 7.75
CA ARG A 26 -7.61 -7.34 9.21
C ARG A 26 -6.85 -6.12 9.73
N ARG A 27 -5.65 -5.85 9.21
CA ARG A 27 -4.83 -4.70 9.63
C ARG A 27 -5.47 -3.35 9.28
N ALA A 28 -6.15 -3.30 8.13
CA ALA A 28 -6.89 -2.12 7.72
C ALA A 28 -8.11 -1.87 8.62
N GLU A 29 -8.80 -2.93 9.03
CA GLU A 29 -9.91 -2.86 9.98
C GLU A 29 -9.45 -2.44 11.38
N GLU A 30 -8.33 -3.00 11.86
CA GLU A 30 -7.67 -2.60 13.11
C GLU A 30 -7.30 -1.10 13.09
N PHE A 31 -6.81 -0.59 11.95
CA PHE A 31 -6.55 0.84 11.77
C PHE A 31 -7.82 1.69 11.91
N ILE A 32 -8.91 1.32 11.23
CA ILE A 32 -10.20 2.04 11.34
C ILE A 32 -10.71 1.99 12.77
N ALA A 33 -10.66 0.83 13.41
CA ALA A 33 -11.14 0.64 14.78
C ALA A 33 -10.37 1.54 15.76
N PHE A 34 -9.04 1.63 15.62
CA PHE A 34 -8.20 2.49 16.44
C PHE A 34 -8.56 3.97 16.31
N TYR A 35 -8.90 4.42 15.10
CA TYR A 35 -9.22 5.82 14.79
C TYR A 35 -10.73 6.13 14.79
N LYS A 36 -11.57 5.18 15.18
CA LYS A 36 -13.04 5.25 15.06
C LYS A 36 -13.64 6.43 15.83
N GLU A 37 -13.20 6.67 17.06
CA GLU A 37 -13.74 7.76 17.88
C GLU A 37 -13.45 9.14 17.28
N ARG A 38 -12.31 9.29 16.61
CA ARG A 38 -11.86 10.58 16.07
C ARG A 38 -12.40 10.87 14.68
N PHE A 39 -12.43 9.86 13.80
CA PHE A 39 -12.78 10.06 12.38
C PHE A 39 -14.06 9.34 11.95
N GLY A 40 -14.63 8.47 12.79
CA GLY A 40 -15.89 7.77 12.53
C GLY A 40 -15.93 7.13 11.15
N TYR A 41 -17.02 7.37 10.43
CA TYR A 41 -17.26 6.81 9.09
C TYR A 41 -16.45 7.46 7.97
N ARG A 42 -15.55 8.41 8.27
CA ARG A 42 -14.77 9.09 7.22
C ARG A 42 -13.58 8.25 6.72
N LEU A 43 -13.11 7.28 7.50
CA LEU A 43 -12.18 6.24 7.07
C LEU A 43 -12.98 5.10 6.42
N ASN A 44 -13.33 5.25 5.15
CA ASN A 44 -14.27 4.39 4.43
C ASN A 44 -13.69 3.73 3.17
N TYR A 45 -12.37 3.64 3.08
CA TYR A 45 -11.63 3.08 1.94
C TYR A 45 -11.85 3.78 0.58
N GLN A 46 -12.51 4.94 0.54
CA GLN A 46 -12.59 5.74 -0.68
C GLN A 46 -11.33 6.58 -0.89
N PRO A 47 -10.93 6.92 -2.12
CA PRO A 47 -9.75 7.76 -2.39
C PRO A 47 -9.71 9.06 -1.57
N GLY A 48 -10.85 9.71 -1.36
CA GLY A 48 -10.94 10.92 -0.53
C GLY A 48 -10.54 10.72 0.94
N SER A 49 -10.63 9.51 1.47
CA SER A 49 -10.21 9.19 2.84
C SER A 49 -8.69 9.21 3.03
N LEU A 50 -7.90 9.17 1.95
CA LEU A 50 -6.44 9.30 2.03
C LEU A 50 -5.99 10.67 2.56
N GLY A 51 -6.82 11.71 2.44
CA GLY A 51 -6.53 13.00 3.08
C GLY A 51 -6.54 12.89 4.61
N ILE A 52 -7.38 12.03 5.18
CA ILE A 52 -7.43 11.78 6.64
C ILE A 52 -6.21 10.97 7.06
N LEU A 53 -5.87 9.95 6.27
CA LEU A 53 -4.64 9.19 6.48
C LEU A 53 -3.42 10.11 6.48
N ASP A 54 -3.36 11.06 5.55
CA ASP A 54 -2.27 12.03 5.48
C ASP A 54 -2.16 12.90 6.74
N VAL A 55 -3.29 13.41 7.25
CA VAL A 55 -3.35 14.16 8.52
C VAL A 55 -2.82 13.34 9.69
N ILE A 56 -3.27 12.08 9.82
CA ILE A 56 -2.81 11.17 10.87
C ILE A 56 -1.28 11.00 10.83
N LEU A 57 -0.73 10.78 9.63
CA LEU A 57 0.71 10.56 9.46
C LEU A 57 1.53 11.83 9.69
N SER A 58 1.02 12.99 9.29
CA SER A 58 1.65 14.28 9.58
C SER A 58 1.76 14.51 11.09
N GLU A 59 0.67 14.29 11.85
CA GLU A 59 0.70 14.40 13.31
C GLU A 59 1.68 13.41 13.94
N ALA A 60 1.63 12.14 13.49
CA ALA A 60 2.50 11.09 13.98
C ALA A 60 3.99 11.41 13.73
N ARG A 61 4.34 11.96 12.57
CA ARG A 61 5.72 12.35 12.22
C ARG A 61 6.31 13.36 13.19
N TYR A 62 5.55 14.38 13.58
CA TYR A 62 6.02 15.44 14.47
C TYR A 62 5.89 15.09 15.97
N SER A 63 5.30 13.94 16.28
CA SER A 63 5.22 13.43 17.64
C SER A 63 6.41 12.53 18.00
N ALA A 64 6.74 12.46 19.29
CA ALA A 64 7.83 11.63 19.82
C ALA A 64 7.43 10.14 19.92
N LEU A 65 6.92 9.55 18.83
CA LEU A 65 6.54 8.14 18.80
C LEU A 65 7.76 7.23 18.86
N SER A 66 7.62 6.12 19.60
CA SER A 66 8.59 5.03 19.59
C SER A 66 8.70 4.39 18.19
N GLY A 67 9.83 3.74 17.91
CA GLY A 67 10.02 2.99 16.67
C GLY A 67 8.95 1.91 16.46
N GLU A 68 8.52 1.24 17.53
CA GLU A 68 7.43 0.26 17.50
C GLU A 68 6.11 0.87 17.04
N TRP A 69 5.76 2.06 17.54
CA TRP A 69 4.55 2.76 17.13
C TRP A 69 4.60 3.22 15.68
N LYS A 70 5.76 3.71 15.21
CA LYS A 70 5.94 4.06 13.80
C LYS A 70 5.80 2.84 12.91
N GLN A 71 6.36 1.70 13.31
CA GLN A 71 6.23 0.45 12.59
C GLN A 71 4.78 -0.05 12.58
N TRP A 72 4.08 0.02 13.72
CA TRP A 72 2.66 -0.32 13.80
C TRP A 72 1.85 0.56 12.85
N LEU A 73 2.05 1.88 12.86
CA LEU A 73 1.38 2.80 11.94
C LEU A 73 1.69 2.47 10.49
N ALA A 74 2.96 2.25 10.13
CA ALA A 74 3.35 1.88 8.77
C ALA A 74 2.60 0.64 8.27
N VAL A 75 2.52 -0.40 9.11
CA VAL A 75 1.81 -1.65 8.78
C VAL A 75 0.31 -1.44 8.61
N HIS A 76 -0.34 -0.74 9.54
CA HIS A 76 -1.81 -0.64 9.60
C HIS A 76 -2.35 0.44 8.66
N ALA A 77 -1.71 1.61 8.62
CA ALA A 77 -2.03 2.66 7.64
C ALA A 77 -1.67 2.22 6.21
N GLY A 78 -0.56 1.49 6.03
CA GLY A 78 -0.21 0.88 4.74
C GLY A 78 -1.26 -0.13 4.27
N ALA A 79 -1.77 -0.97 5.17
CA ALA A 79 -2.87 -1.87 4.89
C ALA A 79 -4.17 -1.14 4.53
N TYR A 80 -4.50 -0.06 5.25
CA TYR A 80 -5.62 0.81 4.89
C TYR A 80 -5.46 1.39 3.48
N PHE A 81 -4.27 1.89 3.15
CA PHE A 81 -3.98 2.44 1.83
C PHE A 81 -4.09 1.37 0.73
N PHE A 82 -3.64 0.15 0.99
CA PHE A 82 -3.88 -0.98 0.09
C PHE A 82 -5.36 -1.23 -0.17
N ARG A 83 -6.22 -1.16 0.86
CA ARG A 83 -7.67 -1.32 0.69
C ARG A 83 -8.28 -0.21 -0.15
N VAL A 84 -7.83 1.03 -0.01
CA VAL A 84 -8.26 2.13 -0.89
C VAL A 84 -7.94 1.83 -2.35
N ALA A 85 -6.70 1.41 -2.63
CA ALA A 85 -6.30 1.04 -3.99
C ALA A 85 -7.07 -0.17 -4.51
N SER A 86 -7.25 -1.20 -3.69
CA SER A 86 -7.95 -2.43 -4.08
C SER A 86 -9.41 -2.19 -4.42
N GLN A 87 -10.10 -1.36 -3.62
CA GLN A 87 -11.50 -1.00 -3.89
C GLN A 87 -11.62 -0.14 -5.15
N ARG A 88 -10.68 0.79 -5.37
CA ARG A 88 -10.70 1.64 -6.57
C ARG A 88 -10.63 0.83 -7.87
N PHE A 89 -9.87 -0.27 -7.85
CA PHE A 89 -9.63 -1.14 -9.01
C PHE A 89 -10.22 -2.55 -8.82
N HIS A 90 -11.35 -2.68 -8.11
CA HIS A 90 -11.95 -3.98 -7.80
C HIS A 90 -12.32 -4.80 -9.05
N GLU A 91 -12.60 -4.14 -10.18
CA GLU A 91 -12.89 -4.78 -11.47
C GLU A 91 -11.62 -5.22 -12.23
N TRP A 92 -10.43 -4.84 -11.77
CA TRP A 92 -9.16 -5.14 -12.43
C TRP A 92 -8.49 -6.36 -11.77
N PRO A 93 -7.73 -7.16 -12.53
CA PRO A 93 -6.89 -8.20 -11.96
C PRO A 93 -5.93 -7.58 -10.93
N GLN A 94 -6.02 -8.05 -9.69
CA GLN A 94 -5.18 -7.58 -8.60
C GLN A 94 -4.80 -8.73 -7.67
N GLN A 95 -3.62 -8.65 -7.08
CA GLN A 95 -3.15 -9.64 -6.13
C GLN A 95 -2.18 -9.03 -5.12
N TYR A 96 -2.22 -9.55 -3.90
CA TYR A 96 -1.19 -9.31 -2.90
C TYR A 96 -0.10 -10.37 -3.03
N LEU A 97 1.16 -9.91 -3.11
CA LEU A 97 2.34 -10.76 -3.07
C LEU A 97 3.23 -10.35 -1.90
N TRP A 98 4.18 -11.22 -1.52
CA TRP A 98 5.23 -10.87 -0.57
C TRP A 98 6.44 -10.29 -1.32
N TYR A 99 6.89 -9.11 -0.92
CA TYR A 99 8.06 -8.44 -1.47
C TYR A 99 9.27 -8.68 -0.57
N HIS A 100 10.05 -9.69 -0.92
CA HIS A 100 11.22 -10.14 -0.15
C HIS A 100 12.24 -9.05 0.20
N PRO A 101 12.63 -8.10 -0.70
CA PRO A 101 13.69 -7.15 -0.37
C PRO A 101 13.40 -6.27 0.85
N LEU A 102 12.13 -6.08 1.20
CA LEU A 102 11.70 -5.29 2.36
C LEU A 102 10.83 -6.11 3.33
N GLU A 103 10.71 -7.42 3.12
CA GLU A 103 9.90 -8.34 3.91
C GLU A 103 8.51 -7.79 4.27
N GLN A 104 7.77 -7.36 3.24
CA GLN A 104 6.45 -6.76 3.38
C GLN A 104 5.50 -7.09 2.22
N PRO A 105 4.17 -6.90 2.37
CA PRO A 105 3.23 -7.07 1.28
C PRO A 105 3.39 -6.02 0.17
N VAL A 106 3.09 -6.42 -1.06
CA VAL A 106 2.97 -5.54 -2.23
C VAL A 106 1.64 -5.81 -2.94
N LEU A 107 0.92 -4.76 -3.32
CA LEU A 107 -0.26 -4.87 -4.19
C LEU A 107 0.20 -4.79 -5.64
N VAL A 108 -0.21 -5.76 -6.46
CA VAL A 108 0.15 -5.85 -7.88
C VAL A 108 -1.10 -5.83 -8.73
N MET A 109 -1.14 -4.92 -9.71
CA MET A 109 -2.24 -4.72 -10.65
C MET A 109 -1.90 -5.23 -12.06
N GLY A 110 -2.89 -5.81 -12.74
CA GLY A 110 -2.88 -6.08 -14.18
C GLY A 110 -2.14 -7.34 -14.64
N ALA A 111 -1.58 -8.12 -13.72
CA ALA A 111 -0.84 -9.32 -14.07
C ALA A 111 -1.78 -10.35 -14.76
N PRO A 112 -1.31 -11.08 -15.80
CA PRO A 112 0.05 -11.09 -16.35
C PRO A 112 0.30 -10.09 -17.50
N VAL A 113 -0.67 -9.25 -17.86
CA VAL A 113 -0.59 -8.37 -19.04
C VAL A 113 0.40 -7.22 -18.79
N PHE A 114 0.30 -6.60 -17.63
CA PHE A 114 1.21 -5.57 -17.14
C PHE A 114 1.39 -5.73 -15.62
N ARG A 115 2.29 -4.96 -15.03
CA ARG A 115 2.58 -5.03 -13.60
C ARG A 115 2.83 -3.65 -12.99
N ILE A 116 1.77 -3.01 -12.50
CA ILE A 116 1.92 -1.81 -11.68
C ILE A 116 1.79 -2.20 -10.22
N SER A 117 2.83 -1.93 -9.42
CA SER A 117 2.95 -2.40 -8.04
C SER A 117 2.98 -1.25 -7.05
N LEU A 118 2.40 -1.45 -5.86
CA LEU A 118 2.37 -0.48 -4.77
C LEU A 118 2.95 -1.12 -3.49
N LEU A 119 3.90 -0.44 -2.85
CA LEU A 119 4.44 -0.77 -1.51
C LEU A 119 3.91 0.25 -0.50
N ALA A 120 2.62 0.16 -0.16
CA ALA A 120 1.95 1.16 0.68
C ALA A 120 2.55 1.27 2.08
N GLN A 121 2.97 0.16 2.69
CA GLN A 121 3.64 0.17 4.00
C GLN A 121 4.97 0.94 3.94
N GLN A 122 5.76 0.78 2.87
CA GLN A 122 7.00 1.53 2.67
C GLN A 122 6.73 3.03 2.51
N ALA A 123 5.72 3.39 1.73
CA ALA A 123 5.31 4.77 1.51
C ALA A 123 4.99 5.48 2.83
N VAL A 124 4.19 4.82 3.67
CA VAL A 124 3.84 5.33 4.99
C VAL A 124 5.08 5.46 5.88
N LEU A 125 5.94 4.44 5.90
CA LEU A 125 7.15 4.47 6.73
C LEU A 125 8.08 5.62 6.34
N GLN A 126 8.33 5.83 5.05
CA GLN A 126 9.17 6.94 4.56
C GLN A 126 8.60 8.30 4.95
N ARG A 127 7.26 8.45 4.94
CA ARG A 127 6.59 9.66 5.41
C ARG A 127 6.74 9.87 6.92
N LEU A 128 6.56 8.82 7.72
CA LEU A 128 6.74 8.87 9.18
C LEU A 128 8.20 9.17 9.60
N GLU A 129 9.16 8.74 8.78
CA GLU A 129 10.59 9.01 8.96
C GLU A 129 11.02 10.36 8.37
N GLY A 130 10.14 11.06 7.66
CA GLY A 130 10.45 12.32 6.99
C GLY A 130 11.43 12.20 5.83
N LYS A 131 11.53 11.00 5.22
CA LYS A 131 12.35 10.73 4.02
C LYS A 131 11.61 11.06 2.72
N ASP A 132 10.28 11.09 2.75
CA ASP A 132 9.44 11.57 1.65
C ASP A 132 8.30 12.45 2.20
N ASP A 133 8.19 13.64 1.64
CA ASP A 133 7.15 14.62 1.99
C ASP A 133 5.92 14.53 1.08
N SER A 134 5.94 13.65 0.08
CA SER A 134 4.81 13.41 -0.82
C SER A 134 3.57 12.98 -0.03
N ALA A 135 2.47 13.72 -0.21
CA ALA A 135 1.20 13.37 0.41
C ALA A 135 0.64 12.08 -0.20
N LEU A 136 0.06 11.21 0.63
CA LEU A 136 -0.47 9.93 0.15
C LEU A 136 -1.53 10.06 -0.96
N PRO A 137 -2.44 11.05 -0.95
CA PRO A 137 -3.35 11.28 -2.08
C PRO A 137 -2.63 11.55 -3.40
N GLN A 138 -1.47 12.23 -3.36
CA GLN A 138 -0.68 12.51 -4.57
C GLN A 138 0.02 11.26 -5.08
N LEU A 139 0.57 10.44 -4.18
CA LEU A 139 1.12 9.13 -4.52
C LEU A 139 0.04 8.24 -5.16
N PHE A 140 -1.15 8.19 -4.58
CA PHE A 140 -2.27 7.44 -5.13
C PHE A 140 -2.68 7.95 -6.52
N ALA A 141 -2.75 9.26 -6.72
CA ALA A 141 -3.06 9.83 -8.03
C ALA A 141 -1.97 9.54 -9.08
N LYS A 142 -0.69 9.43 -8.69
CA LYS A 142 0.38 8.97 -9.59
C LYS A 142 0.22 7.48 -9.93
N PHE A 143 -0.06 6.65 -8.94
CA PHE A 143 -0.33 5.22 -9.11
C PHE A 143 -1.54 4.99 -10.03
N GLU A 144 -2.66 5.68 -9.81
CA GLU A 144 -3.86 5.58 -10.65
C GLU A 144 -3.59 5.99 -12.09
N ARG A 145 -2.84 7.08 -12.30
CA ARG A 145 -2.41 7.52 -13.64
C ARG A 145 -1.48 6.54 -14.35
N ALA A 146 -0.81 5.65 -13.61
CA ALA A 146 -0.01 4.58 -14.20
C ALA A 146 -0.87 3.33 -14.49
N VAL A 147 -1.82 2.99 -13.62
CA VAL A 147 -2.68 1.79 -13.79
C VAL A 147 -3.66 1.97 -14.95
N LEU A 148 -4.36 3.10 -15.04
CA LEU A 148 -5.46 3.29 -15.99
C LEU A 148 -5.05 3.16 -17.47
N PRO A 149 -3.93 3.76 -17.93
CA PRO A 149 -3.48 3.63 -19.32
C PRO A 149 -2.49 2.48 -19.52
N ALA A 150 -2.26 1.61 -18.53
CA ALA A 150 -1.22 0.60 -18.59
C ALA A 150 -1.42 -0.34 -19.79
N VAL A 151 -0.33 -0.58 -20.53
CA VAL A 151 -0.31 -1.48 -21.68
C VAL A 151 0.59 -2.68 -21.41
N LYS A 152 0.52 -3.66 -22.31
CA LYS A 152 1.29 -4.89 -22.20
C LYS A 152 2.78 -4.61 -22.00
N GLY A 153 3.33 -5.16 -20.93
CA GLY A 153 4.75 -5.04 -20.59
C GLY A 153 5.11 -3.87 -19.68
N ASP A 154 4.18 -2.98 -19.34
CA ASP A 154 4.44 -1.94 -18.35
C ASP A 154 4.76 -2.55 -16.98
N ASP A 155 5.82 -2.07 -16.34
CA ASP A 155 6.33 -2.58 -15.07
C ASP A 155 6.86 -1.42 -14.22
N LEU A 156 6.06 -0.99 -13.24
CA LEU A 156 6.37 0.14 -12.36
C LEU A 156 6.12 -0.22 -10.90
N LEU A 157 6.91 0.38 -10.02
CA LEU A 157 6.82 0.22 -8.56
C LEU A 157 6.65 1.60 -7.91
N PHE A 158 5.60 1.74 -7.11
CA PHE A 158 5.30 2.94 -6.35
C PHE A 158 5.52 2.68 -4.86
N MET A 159 6.20 3.61 -4.20
CA MET A 159 6.36 3.73 -2.75
C MET A 159 6.51 5.20 -2.42
#